data_AF-A0AAN5CA93-F1
#
_entry.id   AF-A0AAN5CA93-F1
#
_cell.length_a   1.000
_cell.length_b   1.000
_cell.length_c   1.000
_cell.angle_alpha   90.00
_cell.angle_beta   90.00
_cell.angle_gamma   90.00
#
_symmetry.space_group_name_H-M   'P 1'
#
loop_
_entity.id
_entity.type
_entity.pdbx_description
1 polymer ?
#
loop_
_entity_poly.entity_id
_entity_poly.type
_entity_poly.pdbx_seq_one_letter_code
_entity_poly.pdbx_strand_id
1 'polypeptide(L)'
;MERALDLLNLAFPFIHATIFLIGASSYISLILAALFRTPQPLKTYSIMIKFGTFNDLIAVCCDFFTMQRLLVIPGNLLYLSLGFCSLISPRSCFLAYCMQLCTLIYSMYVMTASFAYRINAPVGHSGMTPHLIFTILFIIFTPGPLYTIILTIRHKVSEYA
;
A
#
# COMPACT_ATOMS: atom_id res chain seq x y z
N MET A 1 12.38 29.98 12.05
CA MET A 1 12.41 28.79 11.17
C MET A 1 12.61 27.53 12.00
N GLU A 2 13.61 27.50 12.89
CA GLU A 2 13.91 26.38 13.80
C GLU A 2 12.72 25.96 14.68
N ARG A 3 12.06 26.90 15.39
CA ARG A 3 10.85 26.60 16.19
C ARG A 3 9.71 25.92 15.42
N ALA A 4 9.52 26.27 14.15
CA ALA A 4 8.46 25.68 13.33
C ALA A 4 8.84 24.25 12.91
N LEU A 5 10.13 23.99 12.67
CA LEU A 5 10.64 22.67 12.35
C LEU A 5 10.56 21.73 13.56
N ASP A 6 10.87 22.24 14.76
CA ASP A 6 10.75 21.46 16.01
C ASP A 6 9.30 21.10 16.33
N LEU A 7 8.38 22.04 16.14
CA LEU A 7 6.95 21.80 16.34
C LEU A 7 6.40 20.80 15.33
N LEU A 8 6.88 20.86 14.08
CA LEU A 8 6.55 19.89 13.03
C LEU A 8 7.11 18.50 13.35
N ASN A 9 8.35 18.40 13.83
CA ASN A 9 8.98 17.15 14.23
C ASN A 9 8.20 16.48 15.37
N LEU A 10 7.71 17.28 16.31
CA LEU A 10 6.93 16.79 17.44
C LEU A 10 5.52 16.34 17.02
N ALA A 11 4.91 17.01 16.03
CA ALA A 11 3.59 16.67 15.50
C ALA A 11 3.58 15.43 14.58
N PHE A 12 4.69 15.17 13.88
CA PHE A 12 4.82 14.09 12.89
C PHE A 12 4.36 12.70 13.36
N PRO A 13 4.81 12.18 14.53
CA PRO A 13 4.36 10.86 15.01
C PRO A 13 2.86 10.85 15.35
N PHE A 14 2.31 11.95 15.86
CA PHE A 14 0.87 12.05 16.13
C PHE A 14 0.06 12.02 14.83
N ILE A 15 0.54 12.69 13.78
CA ILE A 15 -0.11 12.67 12.46
C ILE A 15 -0.12 11.24 11.91
N HIS A 16 1.02 10.55 11.87
CA HIS A 16 1.06 9.14 11.42
C HIS A 16 0.19 8.23 12.28
N ALA A 17 0.19 8.40 13.61
CA ALA A 17 -0.67 7.59 14.49
C ALA A 17 -2.17 7.82 14.23
N THR A 18 -2.60 9.06 14.03
CA THR A 18 -4.00 9.37 13.72
C THR A 18 -4.42 8.81 12.35
N ILE A 19 -3.58 8.98 11.32
CA ILE A 19 -3.81 8.41 9.99
C ILE A 19 -3.89 6.88 10.07
N PHE A 20 -2.98 6.26 10.82
CA PHE A 20 -2.99 4.81 11.05
C PHE A 20 -4.28 4.34 11.70
N LEU A 21 -4.73 4.98 12.79
CA LEU A 21 -5.96 4.59 13.49
C LEU A 21 -7.20 4.72 12.60
N ILE A 22 -7.30 5.82 11.84
CA ILE A 22 -8.41 6.04 10.90
C ILE A 22 -8.36 5.01 9.76
N GLY A 23 -7.18 4.80 9.16
CA GLY A 23 -6.99 3.85 8.08
C GLY A 23 -7.28 2.42 8.52
N ALA A 24 -6.64 1.95 9.58
CA ALA A 24 -6.81 0.60 10.09
C ALA A 24 -8.27 0.30 10.47
N SER A 25 -8.93 1.20 11.20
CA SER A 25 -10.34 1.02 11.57
C SER A 25 -11.26 0.95 10.35
N SER A 26 -11.03 1.79 9.34
CA SER A 26 -11.81 1.82 8.10
C SER A 26 -11.62 0.53 7.30
N TYR A 27 -10.38 0.08 7.08
CA TYR A 27 -10.09 -1.13 6.32
C TYR A 27 -10.55 -2.40 7.03
N ILE A 28 -10.40 -2.48 8.36
CA ILE A 28 -10.97 -3.59 9.15
C ILE A 28 -12.49 -3.63 9.02
N SER A 29 -13.16 -2.48 9.13
CA SER A 29 -14.62 -2.38 8.98
C SER A 29 -15.08 -2.83 7.58
N LEU A 30 -14.34 -2.46 6.54
CA LEU A 30 -14.57 -2.89 5.16
C LEU A 30 -14.38 -4.40 4.98
N ILE A 31 -13.34 -4.99 5.57
CA ILE A 31 -13.12 -6.45 5.55
C ILE A 31 -14.29 -7.17 6.22
N LEU A 32 -14.71 -6.71 7.40
CA LEU A 32 -15.85 -7.27 8.12
C LEU A 32 -17.14 -7.15 7.30
N ALA A 33 -17.41 -5.98 6.71
CA ALA A 33 -18.56 -5.78 5.84
C ALA A 33 -18.52 -6.71 4.61
N ALA A 34 -17.36 -6.86 3.96
CA ALA A 34 -17.19 -7.75 2.82
C ALA A 34 -17.36 -9.23 3.19
N LEU A 35 -17.02 -9.63 4.42
CA LEU A 35 -17.24 -11.00 4.89
C LEU A 35 -18.71 -11.29 5.20
N PHE A 36 -19.38 -10.39 5.92
CA PHE A 36 -20.72 -10.67 6.46
C PHE A 36 -21.90 -10.18 5.61
N ARG A 37 -21.71 -9.20 4.71
CA ARG A 37 -22.81 -8.52 3.99
C ARG A 37 -22.79 -8.72 2.47
N THR A 38 -21.96 -9.60 1.92
CA THR A 38 -21.83 -9.76 0.46
C THR A 38 -23.01 -10.53 -0.15
N PRO A 39 -23.79 -9.94 -1.07
CA PRO A 39 -24.84 -10.64 -1.79
C PRO A 39 -24.25 -11.56 -2.89
N GLN A 40 -24.91 -12.70 -3.14
CA GLN A 40 -24.52 -13.72 -4.15
C GLN A 40 -24.10 -13.17 -5.54
N PRO A 41 -24.81 -12.21 -6.16
CA PRO A 41 -24.42 -11.68 -7.49
C PRO A 41 -23.09 -10.91 -7.51
N LEU A 42 -22.58 -10.48 -6.35
CA LEU A 42 -21.34 -9.71 -6.24
C LEU A 42 -20.17 -10.55 -5.70
N LYS A 43 -20.28 -11.89 -5.68
CA LYS A 43 -19.25 -12.76 -5.08
C LYS A 43 -17.86 -12.58 -5.71
N THR A 44 -17.75 -12.53 -7.03
CA THR A 44 -16.46 -12.32 -7.72
C THR A 44 -15.87 -10.93 -7.42
N TYR A 45 -16.73 -9.91 -7.39
CA TYR A 45 -16.34 -8.54 -7.04
C TYR A 45 -15.91 -8.41 -5.58
N SER A 46 -16.57 -9.14 -4.68
CA SER A 46 -16.25 -9.16 -3.24
C SER A 46 -14.89 -9.79 -2.95
N ILE A 47 -14.46 -10.81 -3.71
CA ILE A 47 -13.11 -11.36 -3.59
C ILE A 47 -12.06 -10.28 -3.88
N MET A 48 -12.22 -9.54 -4.97
CA MET A 48 -11.32 -8.44 -5.34
C MET A 48 -11.30 -7.35 -4.26
N ILE A 49 -12.46 -6.95 -3.73
CA ILE A 49 -12.54 -5.98 -2.63
C ILE A 49 -11.82 -6.50 -1.37
N LYS A 50 -12.00 -7.77 -1.00
CA LYS A 50 -11.35 -8.36 0.18
C LYS A 50 -9.83 -8.34 0.08
N PHE A 51 -9.28 -8.77 -1.06
CA PHE A 51 -7.84 -8.73 -1.29
C PHE A 51 -7.31 -7.29 -1.38
N GLY A 52 -8.05 -6.38 -2.01
CA GLY A 52 -7.74 -4.95 -2.05
C GLY A 52 -7.67 -4.32 -0.65
N THR A 53 -8.72 -4.48 0.14
CA THR A 53 -8.78 -3.93 1.51
C THR A 53 -7.77 -4.57 2.45
N PHE A 54 -7.45 -5.86 2.28
CA PHE A 54 -6.36 -6.49 3.01
C PHE A 54 -4.99 -5.92 2.63
N ASN A 55 -4.73 -5.72 1.34
CA ASN A 55 -3.53 -5.05 0.85
C ASN A 55 -3.41 -3.62 1.41
N ASP A 56 -4.51 -2.86 1.42
CA ASP A 56 -4.52 -1.49 1.93
C ASP A 56 -4.27 -1.45 3.45
N LEU A 57 -4.76 -2.45 4.19
CA LEU A 57 -4.44 -2.61 5.61
C LEU A 57 -2.93 -2.84 5.81
N ILE A 58 -2.30 -3.67 4.97
CA ILE A 58 -0.84 -3.85 4.98
C ILE A 58 -0.13 -2.52 4.69
N ALA A 59 -0.61 -1.75 3.70
CA ALA A 59 -0.03 -0.46 3.34
C ALA A 59 0.00 0.51 4.52
N VAL A 60 -1.11 0.62 5.25
CA VAL A 60 -1.23 1.49 6.44
C VAL A 60 -0.36 0.99 7.60
N CYS A 61 -0.26 -0.32 7.80
CA CYS A 61 0.68 -0.89 8.76
C CYS A 61 2.14 -0.60 8.42
N CYS A 62 2.51 -0.71 7.14
CA CYS A 62 3.86 -0.38 6.66
C CYS A 62 4.17 1.11 6.82
N ASP A 63 3.21 2.00 6.56
CA ASP A 63 3.37 3.44 6.77
C ASP A 63 3.64 3.78 8.24
N PHE A 64 2.85 3.20 9.16
CA PHE A 64 3.06 3.40 10.59
C PHE A 64 4.38 2.79 11.09
N PHE A 65 4.80 1.67 10.50
CA PHE A 65 6.06 1.03 10.85
C PHE A 65 7.28 1.82 10.38
N THR A 66 7.21 2.47 9.21
CA THR A 66 8.31 3.26 8.65
C THR A 66 8.33 4.71 9.15
N MET A 67 7.15 5.33 9.35
CA MET A 67 6.97 6.77 9.54
C MET A 67 7.89 7.58 8.62
N GLN A 68 7.69 7.38 7.32
CA GLN A 68 8.56 7.91 6.27
C GLN A 68 8.44 9.44 6.16
N ARG A 69 9.59 10.12 6.18
CA ARG A 69 9.70 11.56 5.90
C ARG A 69 10.50 11.79 4.62
N LEU A 70 9.95 12.59 3.71
CA LEU A 70 10.64 13.06 2.50
C LEU A 70 11.28 14.43 2.74
N LEU A 71 12.58 14.53 2.53
CA LEU A 71 13.33 15.78 2.52
C LEU A 71 13.75 16.08 1.08
N VAL A 72 13.25 17.20 0.56
CA VAL A 72 13.61 17.69 -0.78
C VAL A 72 14.79 18.64 -0.62
N ILE A 73 15.97 18.20 -1.05
CA ILE A 73 17.18 19.00 -1.09
C ILE A 73 17.44 19.35 -2.56
N PRO A 74 17.93 20.55 -2.92
CA PRO A 74 18.22 20.86 -4.32
C PRO A 74 19.15 19.80 -4.93
N GLY A 75 18.64 19.09 -5.93
CA GLY A 75 19.35 18.02 -6.64
C GLY A 75 19.21 16.60 -6.07
N ASN A 76 18.59 16.40 -4.89
CA ASN A 76 18.44 15.08 -4.28
C ASN A 76 17.17 14.92 -3.42
N LEU A 77 16.59 13.72 -3.43
CA LEU A 77 15.47 13.34 -2.55
C LEU A 77 16.00 12.41 -1.46
N LEU A 78 15.87 12.82 -0.20
CA LEU A 78 16.33 12.04 0.94
C LEU A 78 15.13 11.50 1.72
N TYR A 79 15.08 10.17 1.87
CA TYR A 79 14.03 9.48 2.62
C TYR A 79 14.56 9.11 4.00
N LEU A 80 13.89 9.60 5.04
CA LEU A 80 14.24 9.32 6.43
C LEU A 80 13.10 8.55 7.08
N SER A 81 13.36 7.33 7.54
CA SER A 81 12.38 6.51 8.27
C SER A 81 12.62 6.65 9.77
N LEU A 82 11.65 7.21 10.51
CA LEU A 82 11.75 7.49 11.95
C LEU A 82 10.89 6.54 12.81
N GLY A 83 10.18 5.60 12.17
CA GLY A 83 9.26 4.69 12.84
C GLY A 83 9.95 3.52 13.55
N PHE A 84 9.13 2.56 13.98
CA PHE A 84 9.57 1.33 14.66
C PHE A 84 10.59 0.52 13.86
N CYS A 85 10.59 0.61 12.53
CA CYS A 85 11.56 -0.06 11.68
C CYS A 85 13.01 0.33 12.02
N SER A 86 13.24 1.56 12.49
CA SER A 86 14.57 2.09 12.82
C SER A 86 15.17 1.42 14.06
N LEU A 87 14.31 0.91 14.95
CA LEU A 87 14.71 0.17 16.15
C LEU A 87 15.16 -1.27 15.84
N ILE A 88 14.74 -1.81 14.69
CA ILE A 88 15.05 -3.18 14.27
C ILE A 88 16.27 -3.19 13.36
N SER A 89 16.19 -2.50 12.22
CA SER A 89 17.28 -2.43 11.23
C SER A 89 16.97 -1.42 10.12
N PRO A 90 17.99 -0.74 9.55
CA PRO A 90 17.82 0.03 8.32
C PRO A 90 17.25 -0.79 7.16
N ARG A 91 17.59 -2.08 7.08
CA ARG A 91 17.09 -2.98 6.03
C ARG A 91 15.59 -3.23 6.15
N SER A 92 15.07 -3.36 7.37
CA SER A 92 13.63 -3.51 7.59
C SER A 92 12.86 -2.24 7.23
N CYS A 93 13.43 -1.05 7.45
CA CYS A 93 12.82 0.20 6.97
C CYS A 93 12.72 0.22 5.45
N PHE A 94 13.82 -0.11 4.77
CA PHE A 94 13.84 -0.15 3.32
C PHE A 94 12.82 -1.17 2.76
N LEU A 95 12.79 -2.38 3.31
CA LEU A 95 11.85 -3.42 2.88
C LEU A 95 10.39 -3.00 3.12
N ALA A 96 10.08 -2.45 4.30
CA ALA A 96 8.72 -2.00 4.62
C ALA A 96 8.28 -0.84 3.73
N TYR A 97 9.18 0.09 3.41
CA TYR A 97 8.90 1.18 2.46
C TYR A 97 8.65 0.64 1.04
N CYS A 98 9.47 -0.30 0.59
CA CYS A 98 9.28 -0.97 -0.68
C CYS A 98 7.93 -1.72 -0.75
N MET A 99 7.56 -2.43 0.32
CA MET A 99 6.25 -3.07 0.45
C MET A 99 5.12 -2.05 0.39
N GLN A 100 5.23 -0.94 1.13
CA GLN A 100 4.26 0.16 1.11
C GLN A 100 4.03 0.68 -0.31
N LEU A 101 5.10 0.95 -1.07
CA LEU A 101 5.00 1.40 -2.46
C LEU A 101 4.27 0.38 -3.36
N CYS A 102 4.60 -0.90 -3.23
CA CYS A 102 3.95 -1.96 -4.01
C CYS A 102 2.45 -2.06 -3.68
N THR A 103 2.11 -1.99 -2.39
CA THR A 103 0.73 -2.05 -1.93
C THR A 103 -0.08 -0.84 -2.43
N LEU A 104 0.49 0.37 -2.41
CA LEU A 104 -0.15 1.59 -2.94
C LEU A 104 -0.46 1.52 -4.43
N ILE A 105 0.48 0.99 -5.21
CA ILE A 105 0.30 0.77 -6.65
C ILE A 105 -0.84 -0.23 -6.86
N TYR A 106 -0.84 -1.36 -6.14
CA TYR A 106 -1.91 -2.35 -6.22
C TYR A 106 -3.29 -1.75 -5.88
N SER A 107 -3.38 -0.88 -4.86
CA SER A 107 -4.63 -0.18 -4.50
C SER A 107 -5.20 0.62 -5.66
N MET A 108 -4.37 1.38 -6.38
CA MET A 108 -4.79 2.16 -7.55
C MET A 108 -5.41 1.28 -8.64
N TYR A 109 -4.84 0.10 -8.85
CA TYR A 109 -5.36 -0.86 -9.83
C TYR A 109 -6.67 -1.50 -9.40
N VAL A 110 -6.78 -1.93 -8.12
CA VAL A 110 -8.05 -2.46 -7.60
C VAL A 110 -9.16 -1.41 -7.67
N MET A 111 -8.84 -0.14 -7.43
CA MET A 111 -9.78 0.97 -7.55
C MET A 111 -10.23 1.17 -9.01
N THR A 112 -9.28 1.12 -9.96
CA THR A 112 -9.57 1.21 -11.40
C THR A 112 -10.41 0.03 -11.89
N ALA A 113 -10.06 -1.20 -11.50
CA ALA A 113 -10.82 -2.40 -11.82
C ALA A 113 -12.23 -2.37 -11.22
N SER A 114 -12.37 -1.81 -10.02
CA SER A 114 -13.67 -1.60 -9.37
C SER A 114 -14.56 -0.62 -10.13
N PHE A 115 -13.97 0.47 -10.63
CA PHE A 115 -14.66 1.45 -11.45
C PHE A 115 -15.10 0.85 -12.79
N ALA A 116 -14.20 0.14 -13.48
CA ALA A 116 -14.49 -0.56 -14.73
C ALA A 116 -15.59 -1.62 -14.56
N TYR A 117 -15.59 -2.38 -13.46
CA TYR A 117 -16.63 -3.36 -13.17
C TYR A 117 -18.01 -2.69 -13.03
N ARG A 118 -18.10 -1.56 -12.30
CA ARG A 118 -19.37 -0.85 -12.08
C ARG A 118 -19.94 -0.22 -13.36
N ILE A 119 -19.09 0.25 -14.27
CA ILE A 119 -19.54 0.82 -15.56
C ILE A 119 -20.04 -0.27 -16.51
N ASN A 120 -19.44 -1.45 -16.49
CA ASN A 120 -19.81 -2.54 -17.40
C ASN A 120 -21.02 -3.36 -16.91
N ALA A 121 -21.35 -3.32 -15.62
CA ALA A 121 -22.47 -4.05 -15.04
C ALA A 121 -23.86 -3.73 -15.66
N PRO A 122 -24.21 -2.48 -16.03
CA PRO A 122 -25.50 -2.14 -16.64
C PRO A 122 -25.60 -2.49 -18.14
N VAL A 123 -24.47 -2.70 -18.83
CA VAL A 123 -24.42 -2.85 -20.30
C VAL A 123 -24.73 -4.29 -20.75
N GLY A 124 -24.94 -5.24 -19.82
CA GLY A 124 -25.29 -6.63 -20.15
C GLY A 124 -24.16 -7.42 -20.81
N HIS A 125 -22.95 -6.86 -20.89
CA HIS A 125 -21.77 -7.60 -21.32
C HIS A 125 -21.45 -8.63 -20.24
N SER A 126 -21.38 -9.92 -20.59
CA SER A 126 -20.95 -10.99 -19.70
C SER A 126 -19.68 -10.55 -18.99
N GLY A 127 -19.84 -10.24 -17.70
CA GLY A 127 -18.93 -9.41 -16.94
C GLY A 127 -17.49 -9.90 -17.06
N MET A 128 -16.59 -8.91 -17.10
CA MET A 128 -15.14 -9.03 -16.89
C MET A 128 -14.80 -10.38 -16.24
N THR A 129 -14.37 -11.35 -17.06
CA THR A 129 -14.28 -12.74 -16.62
C THR A 129 -13.31 -12.84 -15.44
N PRO A 130 -13.54 -13.74 -14.47
CA PRO A 130 -12.64 -13.93 -13.33
C PRO A 130 -11.17 -14.07 -13.76
N HIS A 131 -10.94 -14.68 -14.92
CA HIS A 131 -9.63 -14.79 -15.55
C HIS A 131 -9.02 -13.44 -15.96
N LEU A 132 -9.80 -12.51 -16.54
CA LEU A 132 -9.29 -11.19 -16.91
C LEU A 132 -8.89 -10.38 -15.66
N ILE A 133 -9.71 -10.43 -14.62
CA ILE A 133 -9.43 -9.78 -13.32
C ILE A 133 -8.17 -10.38 -12.69
N PHE A 134 -8.08 -11.70 -12.65
CA PHE A 134 -6.92 -12.41 -12.11
C PHE A 134 -5.65 -12.12 -12.92
N THR A 135 -5.76 -12.03 -14.25
CA THR A 135 -4.64 -11.73 -15.15
C THR A 135 -4.17 -10.28 -14.97
N ILE A 136 -5.10 -9.33 -14.85
CA ILE A 136 -4.79 -7.92 -14.53
C ILE A 136 -4.08 -7.87 -13.17
N LEU A 137 -4.64 -8.46 -12.12
CA LEU A 137 -4.02 -8.47 -10.79
C LEU A 137 -2.66 -9.16 -10.77
N PHE A 138 -2.48 -10.27 -11.51
CA PHE A 138 -1.22 -10.98 -11.59
C PHE A 138 -0.16 -10.17 -12.34
N ILE A 139 -0.47 -9.66 -13.54
CA ILE A 139 0.46 -8.84 -14.34
C ILE A 139 0.91 -7.59 -13.57
N ILE A 140 0.02 -7.01 -12.78
CA ILE A 140 0.28 -5.81 -11.98
C ILE A 140 1.02 -6.12 -10.69
N PHE A 141 0.71 -7.24 -10.04
CA PHE A 141 1.38 -7.63 -8.82
C PHE A 141 2.83 -8.02 -9.10
N THR A 142 3.13 -8.67 -10.23
CA THR A 142 4.47 -9.21 -10.54
C THR A 142 5.61 -8.17 -10.55
N PRO A 143 5.51 -6.97 -11.15
CA PRO A 143 6.62 -6.02 -11.23
C PRO A 143 7.05 -5.45 -9.87
N GLY A 144 6.15 -5.30 -8.89
CA GLY A 144 6.48 -4.75 -7.57
C GLY A 144 7.48 -5.64 -6.78
N PRO A 145 7.14 -6.89 -6.45
CA PRO A 145 8.01 -7.87 -5.83
C PRO A 145 9.27 -8.14 -6.66
N LEU A 146 9.18 -8.18 -7.99
CA LEU A 146 10.38 -8.29 -8.82
C LEU A 146 11.32 -7.09 -8.62
N TYR A 147 10.78 -5.87 -8.59
CA TYR A 147 11.55 -4.66 -8.37
C TYR A 147 12.18 -4.62 -6.97
N THR A 148 11.45 -5.04 -5.93
CA THR A 148 12.00 -5.12 -4.56
C THR A 148 13.08 -6.21 -4.43
N ILE A 149 12.92 -7.36 -5.10
CA ILE A 149 13.96 -8.40 -5.18
C ILE A 149 15.20 -7.87 -5.90
N ILE A 150 15.05 -7.19 -7.04
CA ILE A 150 16.18 -6.60 -7.78
C ILE A 150 16.92 -5.57 -6.92
N LEU A 151 16.19 -4.70 -6.22
CA LEU A 151 16.78 -3.68 -5.35
C LEU A 151 17.49 -4.27 -4.14
N THR A 152 16.93 -5.29 -3.51
CA THR A 152 17.60 -5.98 -2.39
C THR A 152 18.85 -6.72 -2.85
N ILE A 153 18.85 -7.34 -4.02
CA ILE A 153 20.06 -7.96 -4.62
C ILE A 153 21.12 -6.89 -4.93
N ARG A 154 20.73 -5.77 -5.56
CA ARG A 154 21.63 -4.65 -5.88
C ARG A 154 22.28 -4.06 -4.62
N HIS A 155 21.50 -3.83 -3.57
CA HIS A 155 22.02 -3.33 -2.30
C HIS A 155 23.01 -4.31 -1.67
N LYS A 156 22.72 -5.62 -1.74
CA LYS A 156 23.64 -6.65 -1.23
C LYS A 156 24.98 -6.61 -1.97
N VAL A 157 24.96 -6.46 -3.30
CA VAL A 157 26.19 -6.39 -4.11
C VAL A 157 27.04 -5.16 -3.77
N SER A 158 26.43 -4.02 -3.45
CA SER A 158 27.15 -2.80 -3.08
C SER A 158 27.83 -2.85 -1.71
N GLU A 159 27.42 -3.74 -0.80
CA GLU A 159 28.10 -3.93 0.50
C GLU A 159 29.34 -4.83 0.39
N TYR A 160 29.51 -5.57 -0.72
CA TYR A 160 30.63 -6.50 -0.93
C TYR A 160 31.69 -5.99 -1.95
N ALA A 161 31.45 -4.84 -2.58
CA ALA A 161 32.37 -4.19 -3.53
C ALA A 161 33.07 -3.00 -2.88
#